data_AF-A0A962ASF5-F1
#
_entry.id   AF-A0A962ASF5-F1
#
_cell.length_a   1.000
_cell.length_b   1.000
_cell.length_c   1.000
_cell.angle_alpha   90.00
_cell.angle_beta   90.00
_cell.angle_gamma   90.00
#
_symmetry.space_group_name_H-M   'P 1'
#
loop_
_entity.id
_entity.type
_entity.pdbx_description
1 polymer ?
#
loop_
_entity_poly.entity_id
_entity_poly.type
_entity_poly.pdbx_seq_one_letter_code
_entity_poly.pdbx_strand_id
1 'polypeptide(L)'
;KGARGETQLGDFYFPKETVEWRKASGKPFAAILRYDIGKSVGGPFRSALVVYKLEGKASSCIVAIVDGGKPGANERARAAADEAAPKFTCDKDAPQRR
;
A
#
# COMPACT_ATOMS: atom_id res chain seq x y z
N LYS A 1 14.20 6.82 0.45
CA LYS A 1 14.44 6.19 -0.87
C LYS A 1 13.66 4.89 -0.88
N GLY A 2 12.94 4.57 -1.96
CA GLY A 2 11.84 3.59 -1.98
C GLY A 2 12.19 2.30 -1.26
N ALA A 3 11.43 1.97 -0.20
CA ALA A 3 11.72 0.83 0.64
C ALA A 3 11.31 -0.46 -0.06
N ARG A 4 12.26 -1.13 -0.73
CA ARG A 4 12.21 -2.59 -0.87
C ARG A 4 12.44 -3.17 0.52
N GLY A 5 11.36 -3.64 1.14
CA GLY A 5 11.41 -4.17 2.52
C GLY A 5 11.46 -3.05 3.57
N GLU A 6 10.61 -3.22 4.58
CA GLU A 6 10.35 -2.30 5.71
C GLU A 6 9.84 -0.91 5.34
N THR A 7 8.53 -0.85 5.05
CA THR A 7 7.78 0.35 5.38
C THR A 7 7.32 0.23 6.82
N GLN A 8 7.89 1.05 7.71
CA GLN A 8 7.33 1.21 9.05
C GLN A 8 5.94 1.85 8.94
N LEU A 9 4.92 1.00 9.02
CA LEU A 9 3.52 1.39 9.14
C LEU A 9 3.21 1.81 10.60
N GLY A 10 3.88 1.17 11.56
CA GLY A 10 3.84 1.40 12.99
C GLY A 10 4.61 0.30 13.72
N ASP A 11 4.47 0.21 15.04
CA ASP A 11 5.15 -0.81 15.86
C ASP A 11 4.55 -2.20 15.64
N PHE A 12 3.21 -2.28 15.52
CA PHE A 12 2.48 -3.49 15.18
C PHE A 12 1.53 -3.19 14.02
N TYR A 13 1.48 -4.09 13.04
CA TYR A 13 0.52 -4.01 11.95
C TYR A 13 0.05 -5.39 11.50
N PHE A 14 -1.25 -5.52 11.26
CA PHE A 14 -1.90 -6.77 10.89
C PHE A 14 -2.64 -6.58 9.56
N PRO A 15 -2.38 -7.41 8.53
CA PRO A 15 -3.12 -7.33 7.29
C PRO A 15 -4.56 -7.77 7.52
N LYS A 16 -5.51 -7.09 6.86
CA LYS A 16 -6.89 -7.54 6.72
C LYS A 16 -6.98 -8.63 5.64
N GLU A 17 -8.15 -9.23 5.55
CA GLU A 17 -8.39 -10.43 4.72
C GLU A 17 -8.40 -10.16 3.21
N THR A 18 -8.62 -8.92 2.79
CA THR A 18 -8.82 -8.60 1.37
C THR A 18 -7.59 -7.94 0.75
N VAL A 19 -7.09 -8.55 -0.33
CA VAL A 19 -6.15 -7.92 -1.27
C VAL A 19 -6.92 -7.50 -2.51
N GLU A 20 -6.90 -6.20 -2.83
CA GLU A 20 -7.46 -5.69 -4.09
C GLU A 20 -6.36 -5.64 -5.15
N TRP A 21 -6.46 -6.48 -6.17
CA TRP A 21 -5.51 -6.54 -7.28
C TRP A 21 -5.90 -5.59 -8.41
N ARG A 22 -4.97 -4.74 -8.84
CA ARG A 22 -5.12 -3.92 -10.05
C ARG A 22 -4.45 -4.63 -11.23
N LYS A 23 -5.21 -4.82 -12.32
CA LYS A 23 -4.79 -5.61 -13.48
C LYS A 23 -4.87 -4.79 -14.75
N ALA A 24 -3.90 -4.98 -15.64
CA ALA A 24 -3.92 -4.50 -17.01
C ALA A 24 -3.68 -5.69 -17.94
N SER A 25 -4.57 -5.90 -18.92
CA SER A 25 -4.49 -7.04 -19.86
C SER A 25 -4.33 -8.39 -19.16
N GLY A 26 -5.08 -8.60 -18.06
CA GLY A 26 -5.04 -9.82 -17.25
C GLY A 26 -3.83 -9.99 -16.34
N LYS A 27 -2.82 -9.11 -16.41
CA LYS A 27 -1.62 -9.16 -15.57
C LYS A 27 -1.74 -8.16 -14.41
N PRO A 28 -1.51 -8.59 -13.15
CA PRO A 28 -1.51 -7.67 -12.02
C PRO A 28 -0.29 -6.75 -12.11
N PHE A 29 -0.49 -5.45 -11.84
CA PHE A 29 0.58 -4.44 -11.81
C PHE A 29 0.65 -3.69 -10.48
N ALA A 30 -0.42 -3.70 -9.70
CA ALA A 30 -0.45 -3.14 -8.36
C ALA A 30 -1.41 -3.94 -7.45
N ALA A 31 -1.22 -3.79 -6.15
CA ALA A 31 -2.09 -4.37 -5.14
C ALA A 31 -2.38 -3.34 -4.04
N ILE A 32 -3.57 -3.40 -3.47
CA ILE A 32 -3.97 -2.59 -2.32
C ILE A 32 -4.30 -3.55 -1.19
N LEU A 33 -3.65 -3.37 -0.04
CA LEU A 33 -3.92 -4.16 1.16
C LEU A 33 -4.20 -3.23 2.33
N ARG A 34 -5.26 -3.55 3.08
CA ARG A 34 -5.61 -2.82 4.30
C ARG A 34 -4.89 -3.43 5.50
N TYR A 35 -4.40 -2.58 6.39
CA TYR A 35 -3.79 -2.95 7.65
C TYR A 35 -4.52 -2.28 8.82
N ASP A 36 -4.57 -2.99 9.94
CA ASP A 36 -4.72 -2.38 11.26
C ASP A 36 -3.33 -2.09 11.81
N ILE A 37 -3.10 -0.88 12.30
CA ILE A 37 -1.80 -0.42 12.81
C ILE A 37 -1.99 0.05 14.24
N GLY A 38 -1.12 -0.38 15.16
CA GLY A 38 -1.16 -0.01 16.57
C GLY A 38 0.23 0.12 17.20
N LYS A 39 0.26 0.64 18.42
CA LYS A 39 1.47 0.70 19.27
C LYS A 39 1.64 -0.55 20.15
N SER A 40 0.63 -1.40 20.21
CA SER A 40 0.63 -2.65 20.98
C SER A 40 -0.22 -3.70 20.27
N VAL A 41 0.00 -4.98 20.59
CA VAL A 41 -0.82 -6.10 20.09
C VAL A 41 -2.29 -5.99 20.53
N GLY A 42 -2.59 -5.26 21.61
CA GLY A 42 -3.95 -5.07 22.13
C GLY A 42 -4.70 -3.84 21.60
N GLY A 43 -4.06 -3.06 20.72
CA GLY A 43 -4.60 -1.80 20.22
C GLY A 43 -4.32 -0.59 21.13
N PRO A 44 -5.04 0.54 20.95
CA PRO A 44 -6.03 0.79 19.90
C PRO A 44 -5.42 0.77 18.50
N PHE A 45 -6.23 0.43 17.49
CA PHE A 45 -5.80 0.33 16.09
C PHE A 45 -6.33 1.48 15.23
N ARG A 46 -5.51 1.91 14.26
CA ARG A 46 -5.90 2.78 13.13
C ARG A 46 -5.83 1.99 11.83
N SER A 47 -6.70 2.32 10.87
CA SER A 47 -6.66 1.67 9.56
C SER A 47 -5.72 2.38 8.59
N ALA A 48 -5.02 1.64 7.75
CA ALA A 48 -4.29 2.17 6.60
C ALA A 48 -4.47 1.27 5.38
N LEU A 49 -4.48 1.88 4.19
CA LEU A 49 -4.41 1.17 2.91
C LEU A 49 -3.01 1.37 2.34
N VAL A 50 -2.31 0.28 2.06
CA VAL A 50 -0.97 0.30 1.48
C VAL A 50 -1.08 -0.12 0.03
N VAL A 51 -0.51 0.71 -0.85
CA VAL A 51 -0.50 0.51 -2.29
C VAL A 51 0.87 0.01 -2.70
N TYR A 52 0.91 -1.18 -3.29
CA TYR A 52 2.11 -1.84 -3.78
C TYR A 52 2.17 -1.77 -5.30
N LYS A 53 3.32 -1.42 -5.86
CA LYS A 53 3.67 -1.69 -7.26
C LYS A 53 4.28 -3.08 -7.35
N LEU A 54 3.88 -3.86 -8.35
CA LEU A 54 4.47 -5.15 -8.65
C LEU A 54 5.52 -5.01 -9.76
N GLU A 55 6.72 -5.57 -9.54
CA GLU A 55 7.78 -5.65 -10.53
C GLU A 55 7.90 -7.11 -11.00
N GLY A 56 7.10 -7.45 -12.01
CA GLY A 56 7.00 -8.82 -12.52
C GLY A 56 6.42 -9.77 -11.48
N LYS A 57 7.07 -10.92 -11.25
CA LYS A 57 6.64 -11.95 -10.28
C LYS A 57 7.51 -12.03 -9.02
N ALA A 58 8.60 -11.27 -8.97
CA ALA A 58 9.66 -11.48 -7.98
C ALA A 58 9.69 -10.42 -6.87
N SER A 59 9.27 -9.18 -7.15
CA SER A 59 9.40 -8.08 -6.21
C SER A 59 8.21 -7.13 -6.24
N SER A 60 8.09 -6.36 -5.16
CA SER A 60 7.16 -5.24 -5.04
C SER A 60 7.78 -4.12 -4.22
N CYS A 61 7.25 -2.91 -4.35
CA CYS A 61 7.59 -1.79 -3.48
C CYS A 61 6.34 -0.96 -3.15
N ILE A 62 6.39 -0.22 -2.05
CA ILE A 62 5.26 0.60 -1.60
C ILE A 62 5.27 1.95 -2.34
N VAL A 63 4.15 2.25 -2.98
CA VAL A 63 3.93 3.49 -3.74
C VAL A 63 3.25 4.53 -2.88
N ALA A 64 2.28 4.11 -2.05
CA ALA A 64 1.52 5.00 -1.20
C ALA A 64 1.00 4.30 0.06
N ILE A 65 0.77 5.09 1.10
CA ILE A 65 0.07 4.71 2.31
C ILE A 65 -1.05 5.73 2.50
N VAL A 66 -2.29 5.27 2.58
CA VAL A 66 -3.48 6.11 2.73
C VAL A 66 -4.09 5.86 4.10
N ASP A 67 -4.44 6.93 4.83
CA ASP A 67 -5.22 6.83 6.06
C ASP A 67 -6.59 6.20 5.78
N GLY A 68 -6.79 4.99 6.29
CA GLY A 68 -7.96 4.16 6.04
C GLY A 68 -9.20 4.60 6.81
N GLY A 69 -9.07 5.51 7.78
CA GLY A 69 -10.18 6.08 8.56
C GLY A 69 -10.79 7.34 7.95
N LYS A 70 -10.21 7.88 6.88
CA LYS A 70 -10.71 9.09 6.20
C LYS A 70 -11.77 8.74 5.15
N PRO A 71 -12.79 9.60 4.93
CA PRO A 71 -13.76 9.41 3.84
C PRO A 71 -13.05 9.26 2.49
N GLY A 72 -13.52 8.36 1.63
CA GLY A 72 -12.95 8.17 0.29
C GLY A 72 -11.57 7.49 0.25
N ALA A 73 -11.15 6.81 1.32
CA ALA A 73 -9.81 6.21 1.40
C ALA A 73 -9.57 5.12 0.33
N ASN A 74 -10.59 4.34 -0.01
CA ASN A 74 -10.48 3.30 -1.06
C ASN A 74 -10.26 3.93 -2.44
N GLU A 75 -11.00 4.99 -2.74
CA GLU A 75 -10.92 5.73 -3.99
C GLU A 75 -9.53 6.37 -4.15
N ARG A 76 -9.01 6.98 -3.08
CA ARG A 76 -7.64 7.52 -3.08
C ARG A 76 -6.58 6.44 -3.26
N ALA A 77 -6.75 5.28 -2.62
CA ALA A 77 -5.82 4.16 -2.78
C ALA A 77 -5.84 3.60 -4.21
N ARG A 78 -7.04 3.48 -4.81
CA ARG A 78 -7.20 3.08 -6.22
C ARG A 78 -6.57 4.08 -7.19
N ALA A 79 -6.79 5.38 -6.98
CA ALA A 79 -6.16 6.41 -7.80
C ALA A 79 -4.62 6.34 -7.71
N ALA A 80 -4.07 6.15 -6.51
CA ALA A 80 -2.62 5.97 -6.35
C ALA A 80 -2.12 4.68 -7.04
N ALA A 81 -2.88 3.59 -6.96
CA ALA A 81 -2.52 2.34 -7.63
C ALA A 81 -2.56 2.48 -9.16
N ASP A 82 -3.61 3.08 -9.71
CA ASP A 82 -3.83 3.16 -11.15
C ASP A 82 -2.98 4.26 -11.82
N GLU A 83 -2.76 5.39 -11.16
CA GLU A 83 -2.09 6.55 -11.77
C GLU A 83 -0.62 6.70 -11.38
N ALA A 84 -0.27 6.42 -10.12
CA ALA A 84 1.08 6.63 -9.60
C ALA A 84 1.95 5.37 -9.75
N ALA A 85 1.43 4.17 -9.47
CA ALA A 85 2.23 2.94 -9.52
C ALA A 85 2.89 2.66 -10.89
N PRO A 86 2.24 2.90 -12.06
CA PRO A 86 2.90 2.69 -13.34
C PRO A 86 4.15 3.56 -13.52
N LYS A 87 4.14 4.78 -12.97
CA LYS A 87 5.20 5.79 -13.09
C LYS A 87 6.26 5.70 -11.98
N PHE A 88 5.94 5.03 -10.88
CA PHE A 88 6.80 4.95 -9.69
C PHE A 88 8.03 4.07 -9.94
N THR A 89 9.22 4.58 -9.68
CA THR A 89 10.47 3.82 -9.77
C THR A 89 10.86 3.30 -8.40
N CYS A 90 10.75 1.98 -8.18
CA CYS A 90 11.19 1.36 -6.94
C CYS A 90 12.67 1.70 -6.64
N ASP A 91 13.03 1.76 -5.36
CA ASP A 91 14.32 2.20 -4.81
C ASP A 91 14.68 3.69 -4.99
N LYS A 92 14.09 4.38 -5.97
CA LYS A 92 14.36 5.80 -6.23
C LYS A 92 13.32 6.68 -5.57
N ASP A 93 12.04 6.42 -5.84
CA ASP A 93 10.95 7.28 -5.42
C ASP A 93 10.56 7.03 -3.95
N ALA A 94 10.11 8.08 -3.26
CA ALA A 94 9.60 7.97 -1.90
C ALA A 94 8.09 7.70 -1.91
N PRO A 95 7.59 6.78 -1.06
CA PRO A 95 6.15 6.53 -0.97
C PRO A 95 5.38 7.78 -0.54
N GLN A 96 4.23 8.00 -1.18
CA GLN A 96 3.32 9.08 -0.82
C GLN A 96 2.54 8.72 0.46
N ARG A 97 2.40 9.64 1.41
CA ARG A 97 1.55 9.47 2.61
C ARG A 97 0.34 10.39 2.48
N ARG A 98 -0.87 9.84 2.44
CA ARG A 98 -2.14 10.53 2.13
C ARG A 98 -3.27 10.20 3.10
#